data_AF-A0A833X8K7-F1
#
_entry.id   AF-A0A833X8K7-F1
#
_cell.length_a   1.000
_cell.length_b   1.000
_cell.length_c   1.000
_cell.angle_alpha   90.00
_cell.angle_beta   90.00
_cell.angle_gamma   90.00
#
_symmetry.space_group_name_H-M   'P 1'
#
loop_
_entity.id
_entity.type
_entity.pdbx_description
1 polymer ?
#
loop_
_entity_poly.entity_id
_entity_poly.type
_entity_poly.pdbx_seq_one_letter_code
_entity_poly.pdbx_strand_id
1 'polypeptide(L)'
;MAIASAAAESLTQGTPETTENDLQPFFVFHKASSRKSDKKPTGTGKTRRRIDLSPSSPNKTEKSEPDKAGERDEHCNEHLRTEAFELVWSKINSTIKDILRGINTNVFNEIHHWVLESFNAIQSFGTPGFTEATRSFPIVTDANSKLLFTGMVLTRNMEFVDDLLTFEDLGLFLRSNGCHVANLSSLDFSAKSGIGGCLRGLLRQFLKATLYEADISILASWYREQENHNTPVVVIIDDMERCCGSVLSDFILMMRLCFGF
;
A
#
# COMPACT_ATOMS: atom_id res chain seq x y z
N MET A 1 43.15 42.26 18.43
CA MET A 1 43.15 43.28 17.36
C MET A 1 42.28 42.73 16.24
N ALA A 2 41.02 43.14 16.07
CA ALA A 2 40.55 44.42 15.51
C ALA A 2 41.13 44.61 14.08
N ILE A 3 40.45 44.30 12.97
CA ILE A 3 39.23 44.84 12.30
C ILE A 3 39.64 45.47 10.95
N ALA A 4 38.83 45.18 9.91
CA ALA A 4 38.59 45.95 8.67
C ALA A 4 39.68 45.96 7.58
N SER A 5 39.41 46.08 6.26
CA SER A 5 38.16 46.19 5.49
C SER A 5 38.47 46.13 3.97
N ALA A 6 37.55 45.50 3.22
CA ALA A 6 37.01 45.74 1.87
C ALA A 6 37.83 46.37 0.71
N ALA A 7 37.76 45.72 -0.45
CA ALA A 7 37.11 46.21 -1.70
C ALA A 7 37.16 45.06 -2.75
N ALA A 8 36.05 44.43 -3.13
CA ALA A 8 35.06 44.84 -4.15
C ALA A 8 35.42 44.32 -5.55
N GLU A 9 34.84 43.17 -5.93
CA GLU A 9 34.59 42.82 -7.34
C GLU A 9 33.22 42.14 -7.44
N SER A 10 32.45 42.61 -8.42
CA SER A 10 31.01 42.46 -8.52
C SER A 10 30.63 41.16 -9.23
N LEU A 11 29.76 40.35 -8.64
CA LEU A 11 28.94 39.39 -9.38
C LEU A 11 27.49 39.83 -9.33
N THR A 12 27.02 40.24 -10.51
CA THR A 12 25.63 40.48 -10.89
C THR A 12 24.70 39.39 -10.36
N GLN A 13 23.82 39.77 -9.43
CA GLN A 13 22.59 39.06 -9.12
C GLN A 13 21.69 39.07 -10.36
N GLY A 14 21.56 37.92 -11.01
CA GLY A 14 20.42 37.60 -11.85
C GLY A 14 19.43 36.78 -11.02
N THR A 15 18.34 37.42 -10.60
CA THR A 15 17.18 36.80 -9.96
C THR A 15 16.65 35.68 -10.88
N PRO A 16 16.44 34.43 -10.41
CA PRO A 16 15.55 33.54 -11.13
C PRO A 16 14.14 34.01 -10.83
N GLU A 17 13.49 34.63 -11.81
CA GLU A 17 12.05 34.81 -11.77
C GLU A 17 11.41 33.47 -11.50
N THR A 18 10.79 33.38 -10.33
CA THR A 18 9.99 32.24 -9.91
C THR A 18 8.77 32.24 -10.82
N THR A 19 8.84 31.52 -11.94
CA THR A 19 7.64 31.23 -12.73
C THR A 19 6.74 30.38 -11.86
N GLU A 20 5.76 31.04 -11.23
CA GLU A 20 4.61 30.42 -10.60
C GLU A 20 4.09 29.30 -11.50
N ASN A 21 3.97 28.10 -10.94
CA ASN A 21 3.24 27.01 -11.54
C ASN A 21 1.75 27.39 -11.59
N ASP A 22 1.37 28.15 -12.61
CA ASP A 22 -0.02 28.42 -12.96
C ASP A 22 -0.64 27.17 -13.59
N LEU A 23 -0.86 26.13 -12.77
CA LEU A 23 -1.76 25.04 -13.12
C LEU A 23 -3.20 25.53 -12.97
N GLN A 24 -3.63 26.39 -13.89
CA GLN A 24 -5.04 26.71 -14.00
C GLN A 24 -5.82 25.45 -14.43
N PRO A 25 -6.89 25.07 -13.72
CA PRO A 25 -7.75 23.98 -14.16
C PRO A 25 -8.41 24.39 -15.48
N PHE A 26 -8.09 23.69 -16.56
CA PHE A 26 -8.76 23.86 -17.84
C PHE A 26 -9.86 22.81 -17.98
N PHE A 27 -11.07 23.28 -18.28
CA PHE A 27 -12.22 22.41 -18.51
C PHE A 27 -12.35 22.15 -20.01
N VAL A 28 -12.17 20.90 -20.42
CA VAL A 28 -12.39 20.48 -21.81
C VAL A 28 -13.87 20.13 -21.97
N PHE A 29 -14.66 21.08 -22.47
CA PHE A 29 -16.03 20.80 -22.88
C PHE A 29 -16.03 20.26 -24.32
N HIS A 30 -16.28 18.96 -24.46
CA HIS A 30 -16.55 18.38 -25.78
C HIS A 30 -17.90 18.87 -26.29
N LYS A 31 -17.88 19.63 -27.40
CA LYS A 31 -19.08 20.05 -28.11
C LYS A 31 -19.75 18.81 -28.70
N ALA A 32 -20.94 18.47 -28.18
CA ALA A 32 -21.77 17.44 -28.79
C ALA A 32 -22.03 17.81 -30.26
N SER A 33 -21.63 16.93 -31.18
CA SER A 33 -21.85 17.11 -32.61
C SER A 33 -23.33 17.22 -32.89
N SER A 34 -23.79 18.40 -33.32
CA SER A 34 -25.17 18.58 -33.77
C SER A 34 -25.41 17.69 -35.00
N ARG A 35 -26.19 16.62 -34.84
CA ARG A 35 -26.68 15.84 -35.98
C ARG A 35 -27.58 16.76 -36.81
N LYS A 36 -27.10 17.17 -37.99
CA LYS A 36 -27.91 17.85 -39.00
C LYS A 36 -29.02 16.90 -39.43
N SER A 37 -30.25 17.15 -38.99
CA SER A 37 -31.42 16.66 -39.71
C SER A 37 -31.72 17.65 -40.82
N ASP A 38 -31.52 17.25 -42.07
CA ASP A 38 -31.98 17.98 -43.24
C ASP A 38 -33.51 18.10 -43.20
N LYS A 39 -34.00 19.22 -42.68
CA LYS A 39 -35.36 19.71 -42.96
C LYS A 39 -35.29 21.21 -43.21
N LYS A 40 -35.57 21.57 -44.47
CA LYS A 40 -35.80 22.93 -44.96
C LYS A 40 -36.70 23.73 -43.98
N PRO A 41 -36.29 24.93 -43.55
CA PRO A 41 -37.23 25.88 -42.98
C PRO A 41 -37.45 27.04 -43.98
N THR A 42 -38.65 27.12 -44.52
CA THR A 42 -39.23 28.36 -45.00
C THR A 42 -39.62 29.22 -43.78
N GLY A 43 -39.27 30.51 -43.80
CA GLY A 43 -39.91 31.51 -42.95
C GLY A 43 -39.08 32.07 -41.79
N THR A 44 -38.41 33.20 -42.08
CA THR A 44 -38.29 34.43 -41.27
C THR A 44 -38.64 34.41 -39.77
N GLY A 45 -37.69 34.86 -38.93
CA GLY A 45 -38.02 35.51 -37.65
C GLY A 45 -36.97 35.38 -36.55
N LYS A 46 -36.13 36.40 -36.38
CA LYS A 46 -35.25 36.57 -35.21
C LYS A 46 -36.10 36.72 -33.94
N THR A 47 -35.86 35.94 -32.89
CA THR A 47 -36.11 36.40 -31.51
C THR A 47 -35.17 35.73 -30.51
N ARG A 48 -34.27 36.57 -29.98
CA ARG A 48 -33.40 36.32 -28.82
C ARG A 48 -34.29 36.12 -27.58
N ARG A 49 -34.29 34.93 -26.96
CA ARG A 49 -34.94 34.72 -25.66
C ARG A 49 -33.90 34.64 -24.54
N ARG A 50 -33.97 35.63 -23.66
CA ARG A 50 -33.29 35.78 -22.38
C ARG A 50 -33.90 34.76 -21.42
N ILE A 51 -33.07 33.99 -20.71
CA ILE A 51 -33.51 33.03 -19.70
C ILE A 51 -33.84 33.82 -18.44
N ASP A 52 -35.09 33.73 -17.98
CA ASP A 52 -35.53 34.28 -16.70
C ASP A 52 -35.65 33.11 -15.71
N LEU A 53 -34.91 33.18 -14.60
CA LEU A 53 -34.90 32.17 -13.54
C LEU A 53 -35.75 32.71 -12.38
N SER A 54 -36.95 32.19 -12.18
CA SER A 54 -37.70 32.31 -10.92
C SER A 54 -38.70 31.17 -10.78
N PRO A 55 -38.85 30.56 -9.59
CA PRO A 55 -39.70 29.40 -9.38
C PRO A 55 -41.13 29.81 -9.01
N SER A 56 -42.14 29.22 -9.65
CA SER A 56 -43.55 29.38 -9.25
C SER A 56 -44.15 28.07 -8.77
N SER A 57 -44.79 28.13 -7.61
CA SER A 57 -45.49 27.04 -6.91
C SER A 57 -46.87 26.73 -7.55
N PRO A 58 -47.56 25.65 -7.13
CA PRO A 58 -48.43 24.86 -8.00
C PRO A 58 -49.92 25.22 -7.86
N ASN A 59 -50.66 25.14 -8.97
CA ASN A 59 -52.11 24.92 -8.92
C ASN A 59 -52.57 23.94 -10.01
N LYS A 60 -53.46 23.05 -9.59
CA LYS A 60 -53.92 21.80 -10.20
C LYS A 60 -54.77 22.00 -11.46
N THR A 61 -54.75 21.05 -12.40
CA THR A 61 -55.86 20.10 -12.68
C THR A 61 -55.60 19.26 -13.95
N GLU A 62 -55.36 17.95 -13.69
CA GLU A 62 -55.70 16.71 -14.40
C GLU A 62 -55.60 16.50 -15.94
N LYS A 63 -54.76 15.47 -16.24
CA LYS A 63 -54.91 14.33 -17.16
C LYS A 63 -54.55 14.50 -18.64
N SER A 64 -53.33 14.13 -18.99
CA SER A 64 -53.03 12.83 -19.63
C SER A 64 -51.51 12.65 -19.83
N GLU A 65 -51.05 11.43 -19.57
CA GLU A 65 -49.69 10.88 -19.71
C GLU A 65 -48.58 11.53 -18.85
N PRO A 66 -48.07 10.85 -17.80
CA PRO A 66 -46.81 11.26 -17.21
C PRO A 66 -45.71 10.97 -18.23
N ASP A 67 -44.87 11.97 -18.53
CA ASP A 67 -43.53 11.79 -19.07
C ASP A 67 -42.69 10.96 -18.10
N LYS A 68 -43.02 9.68 -17.96
CA LYS A 68 -42.18 8.62 -17.36
C LYS A 68 -40.91 8.40 -18.20
N ALA A 69 -40.80 9.05 -19.36
CA ALA A 69 -39.63 9.03 -20.20
C ALA A 69 -38.50 9.91 -19.63
N GLY A 70 -38.81 11.07 -19.04
CA GLY A 70 -37.81 12.02 -18.56
C GLY A 70 -37.01 11.53 -17.35
N GLU A 71 -37.69 11.08 -16.28
CA GLU A 71 -37.02 10.60 -15.05
C GLU A 71 -36.28 9.26 -15.26
N ARG A 72 -36.79 8.40 -16.15
CA ARG A 72 -36.15 7.10 -16.46
C ARG A 72 -34.92 7.29 -17.35
N ASP A 73 -34.94 8.28 -18.24
CA ASP A 73 -33.81 8.65 -19.09
C ASP A 73 -32.73 9.37 -18.28
N GLU A 74 -33.09 10.23 -17.31
CA GLU A 74 -32.13 10.84 -16.37
C GLU A 74 -31.44 9.79 -15.50
N HIS A 75 -32.18 8.89 -14.84
CA HIS A 75 -31.59 7.85 -14.00
C HIS A 75 -30.79 6.82 -14.81
N CYS A 76 -31.16 6.57 -16.07
CA CYS A 76 -30.36 5.76 -17.01
C CYS A 76 -29.07 6.49 -17.41
N ASN A 77 -29.13 7.80 -17.64
CA ASN A 77 -27.98 8.64 -17.96
C ASN A 77 -27.00 8.74 -16.78
N GLU A 78 -27.52 8.90 -15.55
CA GLU A 78 -26.72 8.88 -14.32
C GLU A 78 -26.05 7.53 -14.10
N HIS A 79 -26.75 6.43 -14.35
CA HIS A 79 -26.18 5.09 -14.27
C HIS A 79 -25.04 4.89 -15.27
N LEU A 80 -25.24 5.29 -16.53
CA LEU A 80 -24.21 5.22 -17.57
C LEU A 80 -23.01 6.13 -17.28
N ARG A 81 -23.23 7.31 -16.68
CA ARG A 81 -22.14 8.19 -16.23
C ARG A 81 -21.33 7.57 -15.10
N THR A 82 -22.01 6.94 -14.14
CA THR A 82 -21.37 6.27 -13.02
C THR A 82 -20.57 5.06 -13.50
N GLU A 83 -21.15 4.25 -14.40
CA GLU A 83 -20.45 3.11 -15.01
C GLU A 83 -19.23 3.56 -15.82
N ALA A 84 -19.37 4.62 -16.63
CA ALA A 84 -18.25 5.19 -17.36
C ALA A 84 -17.16 5.73 -16.42
N PHE A 85 -17.57 6.38 -15.32
CA PHE A 85 -16.64 6.84 -14.29
C PHE A 85 -15.89 5.68 -13.65
N GLU A 86 -16.58 4.64 -13.18
CA GLU A 86 -15.96 3.47 -12.56
C GLU A 86 -15.01 2.75 -13.52
N LEU A 87 -15.39 2.61 -14.79
CA LEU A 87 -14.54 1.99 -15.80
C LEU A 87 -13.27 2.82 -16.06
N VAL A 88 -13.39 4.13 -16.20
CA VAL A 88 -12.24 5.01 -16.42
C VAL A 88 -11.35 5.07 -15.18
N TRP A 89 -11.95 5.24 -14.00
CA TRP A 89 -11.25 5.33 -12.72
C TRP A 89 -10.52 4.03 -12.40
N SER A 90 -11.18 2.88 -12.54
CA SER A 90 -10.54 1.57 -12.33
C SER A 90 -9.35 1.35 -13.26
N LYS A 91 -9.45 1.77 -14.54
CA LYS A 91 -8.33 1.70 -15.49
C LYS A 91 -7.18 2.63 -15.12
N ILE A 92 -7.47 3.86 -14.68
CA ILE A 92 -6.43 4.79 -14.21
C ILE A 92 -5.73 4.19 -12.98
N ASN A 93 -6.51 3.78 -11.98
CA ASN A 93 -6.01 3.20 -10.74
C ASN A 93 -5.18 1.94 -10.99
N SER A 94 -5.63 1.02 -11.85
CA SER A 94 -4.87 -0.19 -12.18
C SER A 94 -3.56 0.16 -12.89
N THR A 95 -3.59 1.12 -13.82
CA THR A 95 -2.39 1.56 -14.54
C THR A 95 -1.36 2.16 -13.57
N ILE A 96 -1.80 2.99 -12.62
CA ILE A 96 -0.92 3.56 -11.60
C ILE A 96 -0.30 2.45 -10.74
N LYS A 97 -1.12 1.51 -10.24
CA LYS A 97 -0.63 0.37 -9.46
C LYS A 97 0.36 -0.49 -10.23
N ASP A 98 0.10 -0.76 -11.51
CA ASP A 98 0.99 -1.55 -12.35
C ASP A 98 2.34 -0.85 -12.58
N ILE A 99 2.34 0.48 -12.77
CA ILE A 99 3.56 1.28 -12.87
C ILE A 99 4.35 1.26 -11.56
N LEU A 100 3.69 1.50 -10.42
CA LEU A 100 4.33 1.48 -9.10
C LEU A 100 4.96 0.11 -8.80
N ARG A 101 4.23 -0.97 -9.07
CA ARG A 101 4.76 -2.34 -8.96
C ARG A 101 5.95 -2.57 -9.88
N GLY A 102 5.88 -2.06 -11.11
CA GLY A 102 6.97 -2.14 -12.10
C GLY A 102 8.24 -1.46 -11.63
N ILE A 103 8.14 -0.27 -11.02
CA ILE A 103 9.29 0.48 -10.47
C ILE A 103 9.98 -0.32 -9.37
N ASN A 104 9.22 -0.92 -8.46
CA ASN A 104 9.76 -1.64 -7.30
C ASN A 104 10.24 -3.07 -7.61
N THR A 105 9.88 -3.62 -8.77
CA THR A 105 10.16 -5.03 -9.14
C THR A 105 11.63 -5.40 -9.00
N ASN A 106 12.55 -4.53 -9.44
CA ASN A 106 13.98 -4.84 -9.34
C ASN A 106 14.44 -4.95 -7.88
N VAL A 107 14.03 -4.01 -7.02
CA VAL A 107 14.36 -4.04 -5.59
C VAL A 107 13.74 -5.26 -4.91
N PHE A 108 12.51 -5.63 -5.28
CA PHE A 108 11.85 -6.82 -4.74
C PHE A 108 12.57 -8.11 -5.13
N ASN A 109 13.10 -8.20 -6.36
CA ASN A 109 13.94 -9.32 -6.79
C ASN A 109 15.23 -9.41 -5.96
N GLU A 110 15.92 -8.29 -5.74
CA GLU A 110 17.15 -8.26 -4.92
C GLU A 110 16.87 -8.67 -3.47
N ILE A 111 15.77 -8.18 -2.88
CA ILE A 111 15.34 -8.59 -1.53
C ILE A 111 15.03 -10.08 -1.50
N HIS A 112 14.31 -10.61 -2.50
CA HIS A 112 13.99 -12.03 -2.58
C HIS A 112 15.24 -12.90 -2.71
N HIS A 113 16.20 -12.50 -3.55
CA HIS A 113 17.48 -13.18 -3.67
C HIS A 113 18.22 -13.21 -2.32
N TRP A 114 18.30 -12.06 -1.64
CA TRP A 114 18.90 -11.97 -0.30
C TRP A 114 18.20 -12.86 0.74
N VAL A 115 16.86 -12.96 0.70
CA VAL A 115 16.10 -13.86 1.56
C VAL A 115 16.49 -15.31 1.31
N LEU A 116 16.59 -15.73 0.04
CA LEU A 116 16.96 -17.11 -0.31
C LEU A 116 18.41 -17.42 0.08
N GLU A 117 19.35 -16.50 -0.16
CA GLU A 117 20.74 -16.66 0.28
C GLU A 117 20.85 -16.78 1.79
N SER A 118 20.14 -15.92 2.53
CA SER A 118 20.09 -15.95 3.99
C SER A 118 19.52 -17.27 4.50
N PHE A 119 18.44 -17.75 3.87
CA PHE A 119 17.81 -19.01 4.23
C PHE A 119 18.71 -20.22 3.95
N ASN A 120 19.37 -20.25 2.78
CA ASN A 120 20.34 -21.30 2.44
C ASN A 120 21.53 -21.31 3.40
N ALA A 121 21.99 -20.12 3.83
CA ALA A 121 23.00 -20.01 4.87
C ALA A 121 22.53 -20.64 6.18
N ILE A 122 21.29 -20.36 6.63
CA ILE A 122 20.70 -20.99 7.83
C ILE A 122 20.69 -22.52 7.68
N GLN A 123 20.21 -23.04 6.54
CA GLN A 123 20.15 -24.49 6.33
C GLN A 123 21.52 -25.16 6.32
N SER A 124 22.56 -24.44 5.85
CA SER A 124 23.92 -24.98 5.79
C SER A 124 24.53 -25.25 7.17
N PHE A 125 24.03 -24.61 8.24
CA PHE A 125 24.45 -24.89 9.62
C PHE A 125 23.92 -26.24 10.15
N GLY A 126 23.03 -26.90 9.41
CA GLY A 126 22.49 -28.22 9.73
C GLY A 126 21.28 -28.16 10.66
N THR A 127 20.37 -29.12 10.50
CA THR A 127 19.22 -29.27 11.40
C THR A 127 19.68 -29.91 12.71
N PRO A 128 19.41 -29.33 13.89
CA PRO A 128 19.75 -29.94 15.17
C PRO A 128 19.09 -31.32 15.30
N GLY A 129 19.87 -32.32 15.71
CA GLY A 129 19.36 -33.68 15.92
C GLY A 129 18.31 -33.74 17.04
N PHE A 130 17.45 -34.77 17.03
CA PHE A 130 16.38 -34.98 18.01
C PHE A 130 16.86 -34.97 19.49
N THR A 131 18.13 -35.32 19.71
CA THR A 131 18.81 -35.31 21.01
C THR A 131 19.21 -33.92 21.51
N GLU A 132 19.27 -32.93 20.63
CA GLU A 132 19.58 -31.53 20.94
C GLU A 132 18.30 -30.75 21.27
N ALA A 133 17.19 -31.08 20.60
CA ALA A 133 15.87 -30.48 20.82
C ALA A 133 15.19 -30.87 22.15
N THR A 134 15.66 -31.91 22.83
CA THR A 134 15.15 -32.39 24.13
C THR A 134 15.97 -31.91 25.33
N ARG A 135 17.07 -31.18 25.10
CA ARG A 135 17.88 -30.61 26.19
C ARG A 135 17.21 -29.38 26.76
N SER A 136 17.22 -29.28 28.09
CA SER A 136 16.53 -28.24 28.85
C SER A 136 17.04 -26.81 28.59
N PHE A 137 18.19 -26.64 27.93
CA PHE A 137 18.77 -25.37 27.50
C PHE A 137 19.73 -25.63 26.34
N PRO A 138 19.84 -24.74 25.32
CA PRO A 138 20.78 -24.95 24.24
C PRO A 138 22.21 -24.68 24.75
N ILE A 139 23.06 -25.70 24.72
CA ILE A 139 24.50 -25.52 24.89
C ILE A 139 24.99 -24.75 23.67
N VAL A 140 25.57 -23.58 23.92
CA VAL A 140 26.14 -22.71 22.88
C VAL A 140 27.38 -23.38 22.30
N THR A 141 27.25 -24.10 21.20
CA THR A 141 28.39 -24.73 20.51
C THR A 141 28.83 -23.98 19.26
N ASP A 142 27.99 -23.14 18.64
CA ASP A 142 28.42 -22.26 17.55
C ASP A 142 27.76 -20.86 17.65
N ALA A 143 28.54 -19.82 17.38
CA ALA A 143 28.10 -18.43 17.46
C ALA A 143 27.28 -18.00 16.22
N ASN A 144 27.43 -18.74 15.11
CA ASN A 144 26.79 -18.43 13.83
C ASN A 144 25.40 -19.05 13.66
N SER A 145 25.08 -20.10 14.41
CA SER A 145 23.79 -20.81 14.40
C SER A 145 22.65 -20.03 15.12
N LYS A 146 22.86 -18.73 15.35
CA LYS A 146 21.97 -17.88 16.15
C LYS A 146 21.66 -16.54 15.49
N LEU A 147 21.99 -16.37 14.21
CA LEU A 147 21.83 -15.08 13.54
C LEU A 147 20.44 -14.99 12.91
N LEU A 148 19.62 -14.09 13.44
CA LEU A 148 18.41 -13.64 12.76
C LEU A 148 18.85 -12.66 11.67
N PHE A 149 18.74 -13.07 10.41
CA PHE A 149 19.02 -12.17 9.29
C PHE A 149 17.95 -11.07 9.26
N THR A 150 18.40 -9.82 9.18
CA THR A 150 17.51 -8.65 9.22
C THR A 150 18.00 -7.64 8.19
N GLY A 151 17.09 -7.18 7.35
CA GLY A 151 17.33 -6.10 6.39
C GLY A 151 16.56 -4.85 6.82
N MET A 152 17.19 -3.68 6.72
CA MET A 152 16.52 -2.40 6.91
C MET A 152 16.22 -1.80 5.54
N VAL A 153 14.94 -1.60 5.23
CA VAL A 153 14.50 -1.00 3.97
C VAL A 153 14.24 0.49 4.21
N LEU A 154 15.04 1.33 3.56
CA LEU A 154 14.88 2.77 3.62
C LEU A 154 14.12 3.24 2.38
N THR A 155 12.87 3.61 2.58
CA THR A 155 12.06 4.25 1.54
C THR A 155 12.38 5.74 1.49
N ARG A 156 12.18 6.36 0.31
CA ARG A 156 12.31 7.81 0.12
C ARG A 156 10.95 8.48 -0.01
N ASN A 157 9.90 7.79 0.41
CA ASN A 157 8.54 8.29 0.31
C ASN A 157 8.33 9.41 1.33
N MET A 158 7.50 10.37 0.96
CA MET A 158 7.19 11.52 1.81
C MET A 158 6.06 11.19 2.80
N GLU A 159 5.17 10.26 2.43
CA GLU A 159 4.02 9.84 3.25
C GLU A 159 4.16 8.37 3.65
N PHE A 160 3.86 8.09 4.93
CA PHE A 160 3.91 6.72 5.48
C PHE A 160 2.91 5.75 4.82
N VAL A 161 1.86 6.28 4.17
CA VAL A 161 0.86 5.47 3.48
C VAL A 161 1.45 4.80 2.23
N ASP A 162 2.36 5.49 1.53
CA ASP A 162 3.06 4.93 0.37
C ASP A 162 4.03 3.81 0.80
N ASP A 163 4.64 3.94 1.97
CA ASP A 163 5.47 2.89 2.57
C ASP A 163 4.66 1.64 2.88
N LEU A 164 3.49 1.82 3.50
CA LEU A 164 2.60 0.71 3.84
C LEU A 164 2.18 -0.08 2.58
N LEU A 165 1.80 0.62 1.51
CA LEU A 165 1.45 -0.02 0.24
C LEU A 165 2.67 -0.72 -0.39
N THR A 166 3.86 -0.12 -0.29
CA THR A 166 5.09 -0.72 -0.82
C THR A 166 5.45 -2.02 -0.09
N PHE A 167 5.30 -2.06 1.24
CA PHE A 167 5.54 -3.26 2.04
C PHE A 167 4.44 -4.33 1.87
N GLU A 168 3.19 -3.92 1.62
CA GLU A 168 2.13 -4.84 1.21
C GLU A 168 2.48 -5.52 -0.12
N ASP A 169 2.86 -4.75 -1.13
CA ASP A 169 3.27 -5.27 -2.44
C ASP A 169 4.52 -6.17 -2.34
N LEU A 170 5.51 -5.80 -1.52
CA LEU A 170 6.68 -6.65 -1.23
C LEU A 170 6.25 -7.98 -0.61
N GLY A 171 5.33 -7.94 0.37
CA GLY A 171 4.83 -9.13 1.02
C GLY A 171 4.10 -10.06 0.05
N LEU A 172 3.25 -9.50 -0.83
CA LEU A 172 2.60 -10.26 -1.90
C LEU A 172 3.61 -10.86 -2.88
N PHE A 173 4.60 -10.08 -3.27
CA PHE A 173 5.67 -10.53 -4.16
C PHE A 173 6.42 -11.74 -3.57
N LEU A 174 6.88 -11.63 -2.32
CA LEU A 174 7.60 -12.72 -1.64
C LEU A 174 6.73 -13.97 -1.46
N ARG A 175 5.44 -13.82 -1.12
CA ARG A 175 4.50 -14.96 -1.06
C ARG A 175 4.35 -15.67 -2.41
N SER A 176 4.20 -14.90 -3.48
CA SER A 176 4.07 -15.46 -4.83
C SER A 176 5.33 -16.18 -5.31
N ASN A 177 6.48 -15.84 -4.73
CA ASN A 177 7.77 -16.47 -4.98
C ASN A 177 8.17 -17.49 -3.90
N GLY A 178 7.18 -18.08 -3.22
CA GLY A 178 7.39 -19.25 -2.37
C GLY A 178 7.96 -18.94 -0.97
N CYS A 179 7.69 -17.77 -0.40
CA CYS A 179 8.01 -17.46 0.99
C CYS A 179 6.75 -17.46 1.87
N HIS A 180 6.88 -17.84 3.14
CA HIS A 180 5.86 -17.58 4.16
C HIS A 180 6.07 -16.19 4.73
N VAL A 181 5.19 -15.25 4.40
CA VAL A 181 5.33 -13.86 4.85
C VAL A 181 4.32 -13.53 5.94
N ALA A 182 4.67 -12.66 6.88
CA ALA A 182 3.72 -11.99 7.76
C ALA A 182 4.08 -10.50 7.85
N ASN A 183 3.08 -9.63 7.74
CA ASN A 183 3.24 -8.17 7.86
C ASN A 183 2.70 -7.72 9.21
N LEU A 184 3.56 -7.27 10.09
CA LEU A 184 3.21 -6.77 11.42
C LEU A 184 3.38 -5.25 11.44
N SER A 185 2.58 -4.58 12.24
CA SER A 185 2.64 -3.12 12.41
C SER A 185 2.95 -2.74 13.85
N SER A 186 3.12 -1.45 14.13
CA SER A 186 3.24 -0.90 15.47
C SER A 186 2.11 -1.30 16.44
N LEU A 187 0.92 -1.63 15.92
CA LEU A 187 -0.19 -2.15 16.72
C LEU A 187 0.11 -3.53 17.32
N ASP A 188 0.84 -4.38 16.60
CA ASP A 188 1.24 -5.70 17.06
C ASP A 188 2.39 -5.60 18.09
N PHE A 189 3.20 -4.55 18.02
CA PHE A 189 4.31 -4.25 18.93
C PHE A 189 3.96 -3.22 20.01
N SER A 190 2.70 -3.16 20.44
CA SER A 190 2.28 -2.19 21.47
C SER A 190 2.67 -2.64 22.88
N ALA A 191 2.99 -1.69 23.76
CA ALA A 191 3.27 -1.96 25.18
C ALA A 191 2.07 -2.62 25.90
N LYS A 192 0.85 -2.34 25.45
CA LYS A 192 -0.39 -2.87 26.04
C LYS A 192 -0.54 -4.37 25.78
N SER A 193 -0.21 -4.82 24.57
CA SER A 193 -0.31 -6.23 24.18
C SER A 193 0.95 -7.02 24.53
N GLY A 194 2.07 -6.35 24.72
CA GLY A 194 3.39 -6.97 24.91
C GLY A 194 3.72 -7.94 23.76
N ILE A 195 4.57 -8.92 24.07
CA ILE A 195 4.97 -9.97 23.11
C ILE A 195 3.79 -10.80 22.58
N GLY A 196 2.70 -10.91 23.35
CA GLY A 196 1.50 -11.63 22.91
C GLY A 196 0.79 -10.96 21.73
N GLY A 197 1.00 -9.65 21.52
CA GLY A 197 0.47 -8.92 20.36
C GLY A 197 1.05 -9.44 19.05
N CYS A 198 2.38 -9.34 18.90
CA CYS A 198 3.09 -9.79 17.71
C CYS A 198 2.94 -11.30 17.49
N LEU A 199 2.93 -12.12 18.55
CA LEU A 199 2.68 -13.57 18.41
C LEU A 199 1.30 -13.87 17.83
N ARG A 200 0.24 -13.21 18.34
CA ARG A 200 -1.10 -13.33 17.75
C ARG A 200 -1.13 -12.85 16.31
N GLY A 201 -0.42 -11.76 16.01
CA GLY A 201 -0.30 -11.23 14.65
C GLY A 201 0.27 -12.27 13.68
N LEU A 202 1.39 -12.91 14.05
CA LEU A 202 2.03 -13.96 13.27
C LEU A 202 1.13 -15.18 13.10
N LEU A 203 0.63 -15.73 14.22
CA LEU A 203 -0.19 -16.94 14.19
C LEU A 203 -1.47 -16.72 13.38
N ARG A 204 -2.09 -15.54 13.49
CA ARG A 204 -3.26 -15.18 12.70
C ARG A 204 -2.98 -15.21 11.20
N GLN A 205 -1.79 -14.75 10.77
CA GLN A 205 -1.45 -14.71 9.35
C GLN A 205 -0.99 -16.05 8.79
N PHE A 206 -0.21 -16.82 9.55
CA PHE A 206 0.28 -18.12 9.10
C PHE A 206 -0.76 -19.23 9.22
N LEU A 207 -1.44 -19.34 10.36
CA LEU A 207 -2.43 -20.39 10.59
C LEU A 207 -3.84 -20.01 10.08
N LYS A 208 -4.02 -18.75 9.63
CA LYS A 208 -5.32 -18.20 9.23
C LYS A 208 -6.42 -18.40 10.30
N ALA A 209 -6.02 -18.49 11.56
CA ALA A 209 -6.89 -18.78 12.70
C ALA A 209 -6.68 -17.75 13.81
N THR A 210 -7.76 -17.42 14.53
CA THR A 210 -7.66 -16.57 15.73
C THR A 210 -7.45 -17.46 16.93
N LEU A 211 -6.27 -17.38 17.55
CA LEU A 211 -5.94 -18.14 18.74
C LEU A 211 -6.06 -17.26 20.00
N TYR A 212 -6.75 -17.79 21.01
CA TYR A 212 -6.91 -17.13 22.31
C TYR A 212 -5.60 -17.15 23.11
N GLU A 213 -4.86 -18.25 23.02
CA GLU A 213 -3.51 -18.41 23.56
C GLU A 213 -2.52 -18.45 22.39
N ALA A 214 -1.57 -17.52 22.40
CA ALA A 214 -0.55 -17.42 21.37
C ALA A 214 0.79 -17.83 21.97
N ASP A 215 1.32 -18.94 21.48
CA ASP A 215 2.61 -19.50 21.92
C ASP A 215 3.49 -19.80 20.68
N ILE A 216 4.79 -19.59 20.86
CA ILE A 216 5.81 -19.80 19.85
C ILE A 216 5.95 -21.29 19.51
N SER A 217 5.59 -22.17 20.45
CA SER A 217 5.54 -23.63 20.24
C SER A 217 4.56 -24.02 19.13
N ILE A 218 3.44 -23.29 18.99
CA ILE A 218 2.44 -23.49 17.95
C ILE A 218 3.04 -23.14 16.58
N LEU A 219 3.75 -22.02 16.50
CA LEU A 219 4.43 -21.60 15.26
C LEU A 219 5.52 -22.60 14.86
N ALA A 220 6.29 -23.09 15.83
CA ALA A 220 7.31 -24.10 15.60
C ALA A 220 6.71 -25.43 15.13
N SER A 221 5.56 -25.85 15.69
CA SER A 221 4.83 -27.04 15.23
C SER A 221 4.33 -26.87 13.80
N TRP A 222 3.72 -25.73 13.49
CA TRP A 222 3.24 -25.40 12.14
C TRP A 222 4.37 -25.45 11.09
N TYR A 223 5.54 -24.90 11.41
CA TYR A 223 6.69 -24.92 10.50
C TYR A 223 7.31 -26.31 10.29
N ARG A 224 7.08 -27.25 11.22
CA ARG A 224 7.55 -28.65 11.07
C ARG A 224 6.65 -29.50 10.19
N GLU A 225 5.47 -29.02 9.83
CA GLU A 225 4.60 -29.71 8.88
C GLU A 225 5.28 -29.78 7.50
N GLN A 226 5.16 -30.92 6.81
CA GLN A 226 5.87 -31.20 5.56
C GLN A 226 5.64 -30.14 4.47
N GLU A 227 4.48 -29.50 4.46
CA GLU A 227 4.11 -28.47 3.48
C GLU A 227 4.77 -27.11 3.75
N ASN A 228 5.12 -26.82 5.01
CA ASN A 228 5.69 -25.54 5.42
C ASN A 228 7.21 -25.63 5.66
N HIS A 229 7.69 -26.84 5.91
CA HIS A 229 9.10 -27.10 6.13
C HIS A 229 9.92 -26.72 4.89
N ASN A 230 11.18 -26.31 5.12
CA ASN A 230 12.11 -25.94 4.05
C ASN A 230 11.69 -24.70 3.23
N THR A 231 10.81 -23.87 3.77
CA THR A 231 10.35 -22.62 3.13
C THR A 231 10.76 -21.40 3.96
N PRO A 232 11.32 -20.33 3.38
CA PRO A 232 11.71 -19.14 4.14
C PRO A 232 10.50 -18.50 4.85
N VAL A 233 10.64 -18.22 6.15
CA VAL A 233 9.69 -17.43 6.92
C VAL A 233 10.21 -15.99 7.02
N VAL A 234 9.46 -15.04 6.46
CA VAL A 234 9.80 -13.62 6.44
C VAL A 234 8.78 -12.84 7.26
N VAL A 235 9.27 -12.02 8.18
CA VAL A 235 8.44 -11.08 8.94
C VAL A 235 8.79 -9.67 8.49
N ILE A 236 7.82 -8.99 7.89
CA ILE A 236 7.91 -7.58 7.53
C ILE A 236 7.32 -6.78 8.70
N ILE A 237 8.05 -5.80 9.19
CA ILE A 237 7.59 -4.90 10.25
C ILE A 237 7.40 -3.53 9.60
N ASP A 238 6.14 -3.19 9.39
CA ASP A 238 5.74 -1.86 8.94
C ASP A 238 5.91 -0.87 10.10
N ASP A 239 5.99 0.43 9.77
CA ASP A 239 5.99 1.56 10.73
C ASP A 239 6.84 1.35 12.00
N MET A 240 8.03 0.77 11.82
CA MET A 240 8.94 0.35 12.88
C MET A 240 9.28 1.48 13.87
N GLU A 241 9.29 2.73 13.40
CA GLU A 241 9.53 3.92 14.22
C GLU A 241 8.47 4.15 15.30
N ARG A 242 7.30 3.52 15.18
CA ARG A 242 6.18 3.60 16.14
C ARG A 242 6.08 2.40 17.07
N CYS A 243 6.87 1.35 16.85
CA CYS A 243 6.88 0.15 17.69
C CYS A 243 7.37 0.46 19.12
N CYS A 244 6.85 -0.26 20.11
CA CYS A 244 7.42 -0.22 21.45
C CYS A 244 8.77 -0.95 21.44
N GLY A 245 9.87 -0.20 21.63
CA GLY A 245 11.22 -0.75 21.52
C GLY A 245 11.51 -1.94 22.44
N SER A 246 10.96 -1.96 23.67
CA SER A 246 11.13 -3.10 24.58
C SER A 246 10.44 -4.35 24.05
N VAL A 247 9.20 -4.22 23.55
CA VAL A 247 8.43 -5.35 23.00
C VAL A 247 9.08 -5.88 21.72
N LEU A 248 9.55 -4.99 20.84
CA LEU A 248 10.28 -5.36 19.63
C LEU A 248 11.60 -6.08 19.97
N SER A 249 12.34 -5.60 20.97
CA SER A 249 13.57 -6.25 21.45
C SER A 249 13.27 -7.65 21.99
N ASP A 250 12.26 -7.79 22.84
CA ASP A 250 11.84 -9.09 23.38
C ASP A 250 11.44 -10.06 22.27
N PHE A 251 10.75 -9.55 21.23
CA PHE A 251 10.39 -10.32 20.05
C PHE A 251 11.61 -10.82 19.28
N ILE A 252 12.57 -9.95 18.99
CA ILE A 252 13.81 -10.33 18.30
C ILE A 252 14.58 -11.39 19.09
N LEU A 253 14.68 -11.23 20.42
CA LEU A 253 15.34 -12.19 21.30
C LEU A 253 14.63 -13.55 21.29
N MET A 254 13.30 -13.56 21.38
CA MET A 254 12.51 -14.79 21.32
C MET A 254 12.65 -15.49 19.96
N MET A 255 12.58 -14.77 18.84
CA MET A 255 12.78 -15.35 17.51
C MET A 255 14.18 -15.94 17.36
N ARG A 256 15.20 -15.24 17.86
CA ARG A 256 16.59 -15.74 17.88
C ARG A 256 16.75 -17.02 18.69
N LEU A 257 16.07 -17.14 19.83
CA LEU A 257 16.17 -18.31 20.70
C LEU A 257 15.38 -19.53 20.18
N CYS A 258 14.24 -19.29 19.53
CA CYS A 258 13.35 -20.37 19.07
C CYS A 258 13.60 -20.83 17.64
N PHE A 259 14.17 -19.96 16.78
CA PHE A 259 14.39 -20.22 15.35
C PHE A 259 15.81 -19.92 14.87
N GLY A 260 16.71 -19.48 15.75
CA GLY A 260 18.15 -19.53 15.47
C GLY A 260 18.61 -20.97 15.54
N PHE A 261 18.69 -21.63 14.37
CA PHE A 261 19.24 -22.97 14.23
C PHE A 261 20.75 -22.91 14.07
#